data_AF-A0A510UBR2-F1
#
_entry.id   AF-A0A510UBR2-F1
#
_cell.length_a   1.000
_cell.length_b   1.000
_cell.length_c   1.000
_cell.angle_alpha   90.00
_cell.angle_beta   90.00
_cell.angle_gamma   90.00
#
_symmetry.space_group_name_H-M   'P 1'
#
loop_
_entity.id
_entity.type
_entity.pdbx_description
1 polymer ?
#
loop_
_entity_poly.entity_id
_entity_poly.type
_entity_poly.pdbx_seq_one_letter_code
_entity_poly.pdbx_strand_id
1 'polypeptide(L)' 'MNFLMGIFGKSLWEIVKGIFLQITWQVIVERFATRVVVWGLEKLKTLTTNDVMQNTVDDVLLSLQGKRLKEVPIIKKE' A
#
# COMPACT_ATOMS: atom_id res chain seq x y z
N MET A 1 -26.11 -24.09 26.53
CA MET A 1 -24.87 -23.33 26.30
C MET A 1 -24.76 -22.73 24.89
N ASN A 2 -25.33 -23.33 23.83
CA ASN A 2 -25.28 -22.79 22.46
C ASN A 2 -26.17 -21.56 22.16
N PHE A 3 -27.29 -21.38 22.87
CA PHE A 3 -28.26 -20.33 22.51
C PHE A 3 -27.78 -18.92 22.89
N LEU A 4 -27.26 -18.76 24.11
CA LEU A 4 -26.67 -17.50 24.57
C LEU A 4 -25.40 -17.14 23.78
N MET A 5 -24.55 -18.14 23.50
CA MET A 5 -23.36 -17.95 22.65
C MET A 5 -23.75 -17.49 21.24
N GLY A 6 -24.83 -18.02 20.68
CA GLY A 6 -25.36 -17.61 19.37
C GLY A 6 -25.89 -16.18 19.34
N ILE A 7 -26.58 -15.74 20.39
CA ILE A 7 -27.09 -14.36 20.49
C ILE A 7 -25.93 -13.38 20.70
N PHE A 8 -24.99 -13.69 21.60
CA PHE A 8 -23.81 -12.85 21.83
C PHE A 8 -22.93 -12.75 20.58
N GLY A 9 -22.71 -13.86 19.87
CA GLY A 9 -21.95 -13.85 18.62
C GLY A 9 -22.63 -13.03 17.52
N LYS A 10 -23.96 -13.14 17.38
CA LYS A 10 -24.72 -12.33 16.41
C LYS A 10 -24.67 -10.84 16.74
N SER A 11 -24.83 -10.48 18.01
CA SER A 11 -24.75 -9.08 18.47
C SER A 11 -23.36 -8.49 18.23
N LEU A 12 -22.30 -9.22 18.58
CA LEU A 12 -20.91 -8.81 18.29
C LEU A 12 -20.68 -8.61 16.79
N TRP A 13 -21.20 -9.51 15.96
CA TRP A 13 -21.10 -9.42 14.51
C TRP A 13 -21.82 -8.19 13.94
N GLU A 14 -23.00 -7.86 14.47
CA GLU A 14 -23.76 -6.67 14.08
C GLU A 14 -23.04 -5.38 14.50
N ILE A 15 -22.45 -5.34 15.68
CA ILE A 15 -21.63 -4.21 16.15
C ILE A 15 -20.42 -4.01 15.23
N VAL A 16 -19.68 -5.09 14.93
CA VAL A 16 -18.53 -5.04 14.02
C VAL A 16 -18.96 -4.57 12.63
N LYS A 17 -20.07 -5.07 12.10
CA LYS A 17 -20.61 -4.62 10.81
C LYS A 17 -21.02 -3.15 10.82
N GLY A 18 -21.64 -2.67 11.90
CA GLY A 18 -22.02 -1.27 12.06
C GLY A 18 -20.81 -0.36 12.05
N ILE A 19 -19.77 -0.71 12.81
CA ILE A 19 -18.48 0.01 12.81
C ILE A 19 -17.85 -0.05 11.42
N PHE A 20 -17.82 -1.22 10.79
CA PHE A 20 -17.27 -1.41 9.45
C PHE A 20 -17.97 -0.49 8.45
N LEU A 21 -19.31 -0.42 8.43
CA LEU A 21 -20.05 0.43 7.49
C LEU A 21 -19.86 1.93 7.71
N GLN A 22 -19.58 2.36 8.95
CA GLN A 22 -19.33 3.78 9.27
C GLN A 22 -17.94 4.26 8.81
N ILE A 23 -17.02 3.34 8.52
CA ILE A 23 -15.67 3.69 8.11
C ILE A 23 -15.66 4.18 6.66
N THR A 24 -14.92 5.26 6.39
CA THR A 24 -14.66 5.76 5.04
C THR A 24 -13.69 4.84 4.29
N TRP A 25 -14.21 3.73 3.76
CA TRP A 25 -13.41 2.71 3.05
C TRP A 25 -12.62 3.25 1.88
N GLN A 26 -13.15 4.27 1.18
CA GLN A 26 -12.48 4.89 0.06
C GLN A 26 -11.06 5.34 0.41
N VAL A 27 -10.88 6.08 1.51
CA VAL A 27 -9.57 6.60 1.93
C VAL A 27 -8.63 5.46 2.39
N ILE A 28 -9.18 4.45 3.08
CA ILE A 28 -8.38 3.32 3.56
C ILE A 28 -7.91 2.47 2.38
N VAL A 29 -8.80 2.14 1.46
CA VAL A 29 -8.49 1.33 0.28
C VAL A 29 -7.50 2.06 -0.61
N GLU A 30 -7.66 3.36 -0.81
CA GLU A 30 -6.72 4.17 -1.60
C GLU A 30 -5.30 4.10 -1.01
N ARG A 31 -5.15 4.37 0.30
CA ARG A 31 -3.84 4.31 0.97
C ARG A 31 -3.28 2.89 1.03
N PHE A 32 -4.15 1.90 1.22
CA PHE A 32 -3.77 0.50 1.26
C PHE A 32 -3.26 0.03 -0.11
N ALA A 33 -3.96 0.37 -1.19
CA ALA A 33 -3.55 0.04 -2.55
C ALA A 33 -2.16 0.61 -2.86
N THR A 34 -1.92 1.89 -2.54
CA THR A 34 -0.58 2.49 -2.73
C THR A 34 0.50 1.73 -1.94
N ARG A 35 0.24 1.42 -0.66
CA ARG A 35 1.21 0.70 0.19
C ARG A 35 1.48 -0.72 -0.31
N VAL A 36 0.44 -1.43 -0.78
CA VAL A 36 0.57 -2.79 -1.32
C VAL A 36 1.38 -2.79 -2.61
N VAL A 37 1.14 -1.83 -3.51
CA VAL A 37 1.90 -1.72 -4.76
C VAL A 37 3.37 -1.43 -4.48
N VAL A 38 3.67 -0.47 -3.60
CA VAL A 38 5.06 -0.14 -3.19
C VAL A 38 5.74 -1.37 -2.57
N TRP A 39 5.08 -2.01 -1.61
CA TRP A 39 5.62 -3.20 -0.95
C TRP A 39 5.86 -4.35 -1.94
N GLY A 40 4.94 -4.56 -2.89
CA GLY A 40 5.06 -5.60 -3.91
C GLY A 40 6.26 -5.36 -4.83
N LEU A 41 6.45 -4.11 -5.27
CA LEU A 41 7.60 -3.72 -6.08
C LEU A 41 8.93 -3.91 -5.31
N GLU A 42 9.01 -3.46 -4.06
CA GLU A 42 10.18 -3.70 -3.21
C GLU A 42 10.47 -5.20 -3.03
N LYS A 43 9.44 -6.03 -2.86
CA LYS A 43 9.61 -7.49 -2.78
C LYS A 43 10.14 -8.09 -4.08
N LEU A 44 9.60 -7.66 -5.22
CA LEU A 44 10.10 -8.11 -6.53
C LEU A 44 11.58 -7.73 -6.72
N LYS A 45 11.99 -6.55 -6.27
CA LYS A 45 13.40 -6.13 -6.26
C LYS A 45 14.28 -7.06 -5.42
N THR A 46 13.82 -7.46 -4.23
CA THR A 46 14.60 -8.37 -3.35
C THR A 46 14.72 -9.81 -3.87
N LEU A 47 13.84 -10.23 -4.78
CA LEU A 47 13.83 -11.57 -5.35
C LEU A 47 14.63 -11.69 -6.64
N THR A 48 15.15 -10.56 -7.16
CA THR A 48 15.96 -10.54 -8.38
C THR A 48 17.40 -10.11 -8.08
N THR A 49 18.37 -10.85 -8.60
CA THR A 49 19.79 -10.50 -8.59
C THR A 49 20.23 -9.78 -9.87
N ASN A 50 19.30 -9.53 -10.80
CA ASN A 50 19.60 -8.85 -12.04
C ASN A 50 19.52 -7.33 -11.84
N ASP A 51 20.66 -6.67 -12.00
CA ASP A 51 20.83 -5.23 -11.80
C ASP A 51 19.89 -4.38 -12.69
N VAL A 52 19.60 -4.84 -13.92
CA VAL A 52 18.71 -4.14 -14.85
C VAL A 52 17.26 -4.18 -14.34
N MET A 53 16.83 -5.32 -13.80
CA MET A 53 15.50 -5.44 -13.19
C MET A 53 15.37 -4.66 -11.90
N GLN A 54 16.41 -4.62 -11.07
CA GLN A 54 16.40 -3.77 -9.87
C GLN A 54 16.26 -2.29 -10.22
N ASN A 55 17.03 -1.81 -11.22
CA ASN A 55 16.95 -0.43 -11.70
C ASN A 55 15.57 -0.10 -12.30
N THR A 56 14.96 -1.04 -13.03
CA THR A 56 13.62 -0.85 -13.60
C THR A 56 12.56 -0.72 -12.51
N VAL A 57 12.65 -1.53 -11.46
CA VAL A 57 11.74 -1.45 -10.32
C VAL A 57 11.92 -0.12 -9.58
N ASP A 58 13.16 0.35 -9.40
CA ASP A 58 13.45 1.64 -8.78
C ASP A 58 12.88 2.82 -9.58
N ASP A 59 13.01 2.81 -10.90
CA ASP A 59 12.45 3.83 -11.78
C ASP A 59 10.91 3.87 -11.70
N VAL A 60 10.27 2.70 -11.65
CA VAL A 60 8.81 2.59 -11.47
C VAL A 60 8.40 3.11 -10.09
N LEU A 61 9.14 2.75 -9.03
CA LEU A 61 8.86 3.22 -7.68
C LEU A 61 8.97 4.75 -7.57
N LEU A 62 10.02 5.34 -8.16
CA LEU A 62 10.24 6.78 -8.25
C LEU A 62 9.14 7.49 -9.05
N SER A 63 8.68 6.87 -10.14
CA SER A 63 7.57 7.39 -10.93
C SER A 63 6.26 7.41 -10.13
N LEU A 64 5.97 6.33 -9.38
CA LEU A 64 4.76 6.20 -8.55
C LEU A 64 4.77 7.13 -7.32
N GLN A 65 5.93 7.43 -6.77
CA GLN A 65 6.07 8.39 -5.65
C GLN A 65 5.93 9.86 -6.06
N GLY A 66 5.66 10.12 -7.35
CA GLY A 66 5.52 11.46 -7.88
C GLY A 66 6.88 12.11 -8.06
N LYS A 67 7.51 11.84 -9.21
CA LYS A 67 8.69 12.53 -9.78
C LYS A 67 9.06 13.83 -9.05
N ARG A 68 9.90 13.76 -8.01
CA ARG A 68 10.82 14.87 -7.74
C ARG A 68 11.85 14.78 -8.86
N LEU A 69 11.77 15.72 -9.81
CA LEU A 69 12.69 15.80 -10.93
C LEU A 69 14.12 15.66 -10.39
N LYS A 70 14.91 14.76 -10.99
CA LYS A 70 16.34 14.63 -10.70
C LYS A 70 16.95 16.02 -10.84
N GLU A 71 17.46 16.57 -9.75
CA GLU A 71 18.12 17.88 -9.77
C GLU A 71 19.21 17.82 -10.84
N VAL A 72 19.05 18.62 -11.90
CA VAL A 72 20.02 18.70 -12.97
C VAL A 72 21.31 19.23 -12.35
N PRO A 73 22.45 18.52 -12.44
CA PRO A 73 23.70 19.04 -11.91
C PRO A 73 23.97 20.37 -12.60
N ILE A 74 24.07 21.45 -11.80
CA ILE A 74 24.36 22.78 -12.31
C ILE A 74 25.81 22.74 -12.80
N ILE A 75 26.00 22.54 -14.11
CA ILE A 75 27.32 22.66 -14.74
C ILE A 75 27.67 24.14 -14.69
N LYS A 76 28.46 24.52 -13.68
CA LYS A 76 29.04 25.85 -13.57
C LYS A 76 30.03 26.01 -14.72
N LYS A 77 29.61 26.69 -15.80
CA LYS A 77 30.54 27.15 -16.83
C LYS A 77 31.37 28.27 -16.22
N GLU A 78 32.69 28.07 -16.22
CA GLU A 78 33.71 29.09 -15.96
C GLU A 78 33.64 30.24 -16.96
#